data_AF-A0A0R2SHH6-F1
#
_entry.id   AF-A0A0R2SHH6-F1
#
_cell.length_a   1.000
_cell.length_b   1.000
_cell.length_c   1.000
_cell.angle_alpha   90.00
_cell.angle_beta   90.00
_cell.angle_gamma   90.00
#
_symmetry.space_group_name_H-M   'P 1'
#
loop_
_entity.id
_entity.type
_entity.pdbx_description
1 polymer ?
#
loop_
_entity_poly.entity_id
_entity_poly.type
_entity_poly.pdbx_seq_one_letter_code
_entity_poly.pdbx_strand_id
1 'polypeptide(L)'
;FNKSLFKEKLNTFNDVKIKRIIQGSGQCVEYLSYRKGTSFFVLEMMPKYKNKLEFLNTLAHEMVHLWQQTVMKDTGNHNRLFFSFKSKFKKLNLHLSY
;
A
#
# COMPACT_ATOMS: atom_id res chain seq x y z
N PHE A 1 1.55 5.52 -9.76
CA PHE A 1 2.64 5.13 -8.84
C PHE A 1 3.46 3.92 -9.28
N ASN A 2 2.85 2.86 -9.85
CA ASN A 2 3.57 1.63 -10.24
C ASN A 2 4.87 1.90 -11.05
N LYS A 3 4.75 2.65 -12.14
CA LYS A 3 5.89 3.05 -12.99
C LYS A 3 6.98 3.79 -12.20
N SER A 4 6.62 4.84 -11.47
CA SER A 4 7.58 5.74 -10.81
C SER A 4 8.25 5.14 -9.57
N LEU A 5 7.53 4.35 -8.77
CA LEU A 5 8.03 3.83 -7.48
C LEU A 5 8.60 2.41 -7.60
N PHE A 6 7.98 1.59 -8.46
CA PHE A 6 8.18 0.13 -8.51
C PHE A 6 8.66 -0.36 -9.89
N LYS A 7 8.95 0.54 -10.83
CA LYS A 7 9.45 0.20 -12.18
C LYS A 7 8.51 -0.76 -12.92
N GLU A 8 7.20 -0.59 -12.75
CA GLU A 8 6.15 -1.45 -13.35
C GLU A 8 6.17 -2.91 -12.89
N LYS A 9 6.87 -3.23 -11.80
CA LYS A 9 6.98 -4.59 -11.25
C LYS A 9 5.96 -4.92 -10.16
N LEU A 10 5.14 -3.95 -9.75
CA LEU A 10 4.13 -4.19 -8.71
C LEU A 10 2.83 -4.65 -9.36
N ASN A 11 2.29 -5.77 -8.88
CA ASN A 11 0.97 -6.23 -9.27
C ASN A 11 -0.12 -5.28 -8.74
N THR A 12 -1.28 -5.27 -9.37
CA THR A 12 -2.44 -4.56 -8.83
C THR A 12 -2.95 -5.27 -7.58
N PHE A 13 -3.64 -4.53 -6.71
CA PHE A 13 -4.50 -5.16 -5.71
C PHE A 13 -5.52 -6.05 -6.40
N ASN A 14 -5.91 -7.14 -5.74
CA ASN A 14 -6.94 -8.06 -6.24
C ASN A 14 -8.33 -7.43 -6.17
N ASP A 15 -8.55 -6.55 -5.19
CA ASP A 15 -9.81 -5.84 -4.98
C ASP A 15 -9.55 -4.50 -4.27
N VAL A 16 -10.51 -3.57 -4.40
CA VAL A 16 -10.48 -2.26 -3.73
C VAL A 16 -11.81 -2.03 -3.03
N LYS A 17 -11.78 -1.80 -1.72
CA LYS A 17 -12.98 -1.61 -0.89
C LYS A 17 -12.97 -0.24 -0.23
N ILE A 18 -14.12 0.44 -0.29
CA ILE A 18 -14.34 1.66 0.49
C ILE A 18 -15.02 1.28 1.79
N LYS A 19 -14.35 1.55 2.92
CA LYS A 19 -14.80 1.15 4.26
C LYS A 19 -14.48 2.22 5.29
N ARG A 20 -15.29 2.26 6.34
CA ARG A 20 -14.94 3.04 7.54
C ARG A 20 -13.85 2.28 8.31
N ILE A 21 -12.64 2.80 8.27
CA ILE A 21 -11.48 2.29 9.03
C ILE A 21 -11.42 3.06 10.34
N ILE A 22 -11.16 2.36 11.45
CA ILE A 22 -11.11 2.97 12.80
C ILE A 22 -9.71 3.54 13.07
N GLN A 23 -8.67 2.87 12.58
CA GLN A 23 -7.27 3.26 12.77
C GLN A 23 -6.60 3.46 11.41
N GLY A 24 -6.35 4.72 11.05
CA GLY A 24 -5.72 5.09 9.78
C GLY A 24 -6.70 5.39 8.65
N SER A 25 -6.14 5.79 7.51
CA SER A 25 -6.92 6.22 6.33
C SER A 25 -6.95 5.20 5.19
N GLY A 26 -6.20 4.11 5.31
CA GLY A 26 -6.15 2.99 4.37
C GLY A 26 -5.45 1.78 5.01
N GLN A 27 -5.61 0.61 4.40
CA GLN A 27 -4.89 -0.61 4.80
C GLN A 27 -4.79 -1.62 3.64
N CYS A 28 -3.62 -2.27 3.55
CA CYS A 28 -3.35 -3.43 2.69
C CYS A 28 -3.64 -4.72 3.46
N VAL A 29 -4.74 -5.40 3.13
CA VAL A 29 -5.19 -6.61 3.83
C VAL A 29 -4.89 -7.85 3.00
N GLU A 30 -4.16 -8.80 3.59
CA GLU A 30 -3.95 -10.13 3.02
C GLU A 30 -5.07 -11.09 3.48
N TYR A 31 -5.72 -11.73 2.51
CA TYR A 31 -6.66 -12.82 2.73
C TYR A 31 -6.05 -14.13 2.23
N LEU A 32 -5.75 -15.04 3.16
CA LEU A 32 -5.26 -16.38 2.84
C LEU A 32 -6.42 -17.33 2.56
N SER A 33 -6.42 -17.94 1.37
CA SER A 33 -7.32 -19.05 1.04
C SER A 33 -6.62 -20.37 1.30
N TYR A 34 -6.80 -20.93 2.50
CA TYR A 34 -6.19 -22.21 2.87
C TYR A 34 -6.54 -23.36 1.92
N ARG A 35 -7.77 -23.39 1.39
CA ARG A 35 -8.20 -24.41 0.43
C ARG A 35 -7.45 -24.34 -0.91
N LYS A 36 -7.13 -23.12 -1.38
CA LYS A 36 -6.45 -22.91 -2.67
C LYS A 36 -4.94 -22.74 -2.53
N GLY A 37 -4.44 -22.54 -1.31
CA GLY A 37 -3.04 -22.20 -1.06
C GLY A 37 -2.62 -20.84 -1.63
N THR A 38 -3.57 -19.91 -1.82
CA THR A 38 -3.33 -18.60 -2.46
C THR A 38 -3.69 -17.45 -1.54
N SER A 39 -2.90 -16.37 -1.58
CA SER A 39 -3.20 -15.10 -0.92
C SER A 39 -3.82 -14.09 -1.87
N PHE A 40 -4.75 -13.29 -1.36
CA PHE A 40 -5.35 -12.15 -2.07
C PHE A 40 -5.09 -10.88 -1.28
N PHE A 41 -4.67 -9.82 -1.96
CA PHE A 41 -4.40 -8.53 -1.35
C PHE A 41 -5.49 -7.54 -1.73
N VAL A 42 -6.13 -6.97 -0.72
CA VAL A 42 -7.22 -6.01 -0.88
C VAL A 42 -6.77 -4.66 -0.34
N LEU A 43 -6.98 -3.63 -1.13
CA LEU A 43 -6.81 -2.25 -0.69
C LEU A 43 -8.12 -1.79 -0.05
N GLU A 44 -8.11 -1.53 1.26
CA GLU A 44 -9.24 -0.87 1.92
C GLU A 44 -8.92 0.60 2.14
N MET A 45 -9.85 1.49 1.77
CA MET A 45 -9.67 2.94 1.83
C MET A 45 -10.85 3.62 2.52
N MET A 46 -10.60 4.74 3.19
CA MET A 46 -11.67 5.59 3.73
C MET A 46 -12.52 6.19 2.60
N PRO A 47 -13.82 6.43 2.85
CA PRO A 47 -14.70 7.07 1.87
C PRO A 47 -14.38 8.54 1.61
N LYS A 48 -13.67 9.21 2.53
CA LYS A 48 -13.33 10.63 2.45
C LYS A 48 -11.92 10.88 2.97
N TYR A 49 -11.25 11.84 2.34
CA TYR A 49 -9.93 12.36 2.70
C TYR A 49 -10.02 13.87 2.79
N LYS A 50 -9.18 14.51 3.59
CA LYS A 50 -9.15 15.98 3.75
C LYS A 50 -8.82 16.67 2.43
N ASN A 51 -7.93 16.08 1.64
CA ASN A 51 -7.52 16.60 0.35
C ASN A 51 -6.94 15.50 -0.54
N LYS A 52 -6.68 15.85 -1.82
CA LYS A 52 -6.10 14.94 -2.80
C LYS A 52 -4.72 14.42 -2.38
N LEU A 53 -3.90 15.25 -1.72
CA LEU A 53 -2.55 14.86 -1.30
C LEU A 53 -2.60 13.75 -0.24
N GLU A 54 -3.51 13.85 0.72
CA GLU A 54 -3.71 12.81 1.73
C GLU A 54 -4.13 11.48 1.09
N PHE A 55 -5.11 11.51 0.18
CA PHE A 55 -5.49 10.33 -0.61
C PHE A 55 -4.30 9.71 -1.36
N LEU A 56 -3.49 10.54 -2.03
CA LEU A 56 -2.31 10.08 -2.78
C LEU A 56 -1.23 9.51 -1.86
N ASN A 57 -1.01 10.10 -0.68
CA ASN A 57 -0.08 9.59 0.32
C ASN A 57 -0.53 8.21 0.83
N THR A 58 -1.81 8.07 1.22
CA THR A 58 -2.38 6.79 1.65
C THR A 58 -2.27 5.74 0.55
N LEU A 59 -2.68 6.05 -0.68
CA LEU A 59 -2.59 5.10 -1.79
C LEU A 59 -1.15 4.65 -2.04
N ALA A 60 -0.20 5.59 -2.08
CA ALA A 60 1.20 5.26 -2.29
C ALA A 60 1.76 4.43 -1.12
N HIS A 61 1.39 4.75 0.13
CA HIS A 61 1.77 4.02 1.34
C HIS A 61 1.32 2.55 1.25
N GLU A 62 0.03 2.30 0.96
CA GLU A 62 -0.49 0.94 0.83
C GLU A 62 0.15 0.17 -0.33
N MET A 63 0.50 0.84 -1.42
CA MET A 63 1.25 0.20 -2.51
C MET A 63 2.66 -0.24 -2.09
N VAL A 64 3.30 0.44 -1.14
CA VAL A 64 4.59 0.00 -0.59
C VAL A 64 4.40 -1.27 0.24
N HIS A 65 3.35 -1.36 1.06
CA HIS A 65 3.01 -2.58 1.78
C HIS A 65 2.75 -3.76 0.84
N LEU A 66 1.94 -3.55 -0.19
CA LEU A 66 1.71 -4.58 -1.22
C LEU A 66 3.03 -5.05 -1.84
N TRP A 67 3.93 -4.13 -2.17
CA TRP A 67 5.24 -4.48 -2.74
C TRP A 67 6.12 -5.25 -1.75
N GLN A 68 6.15 -4.86 -0.48
CA GLN A 68 6.88 -5.57 0.56
C GLN A 68 6.40 -7.02 0.67
N GLN A 69 5.08 -7.23 0.75
CA GLN A 69 4.49 -8.55 0.96
C GLN A 69 4.58 -9.43 -0.29
N THR A 70 4.31 -8.87 -1.48
CA THR A 70 4.19 -9.66 -2.71
C THR A 70 5.50 -9.87 -3.46
N VAL A 71 6.34 -8.83 -3.54
CA VAL A 71 7.59 -8.85 -4.33
C VAL A 71 8.77 -9.19 -3.44
N MET A 72 8.87 -8.55 -2.28
CA MET A 72 10.01 -8.76 -1.37
C MET A 72 9.80 -9.90 -0.38
N LYS A 73 8.59 -10.44 -0.27
CA LYS A 73 8.20 -11.50 0.67
C LYS A 73 8.54 -11.14 2.13
N ASP A 74 8.36 -9.86 2.46
CA ASP A 74 8.60 -9.27 3.77
C ASP A 74 7.29 -9.15 4.57
N THR A 75 7.39 -8.82 5.87
CA THR A 75 6.24 -8.84 6.81
C THR A 75 5.22 -7.74 6.58
N GLY A 76 5.51 -6.74 5.74
CA GLY A 76 4.66 -5.57 5.52
C GLY A 76 4.75 -4.50 6.62
N ASN A 77 5.66 -4.63 7.58
CA ASN A 77 5.85 -3.63 8.64
C ASN A 77 6.62 -2.39 8.15
N HIS A 78 6.50 -1.28 8.89
CA HIS A 78 7.31 -0.05 8.70
C HIS A 78 8.77 -0.23 9.13
N ASN A 79 9.48 -1.10 8.43
CA ASN A 79 10.88 -1.41 8.68
C ASN A 79 11.82 -0.63 7.74
N ARG A 80 13.11 -0.98 7.73
CA ARG A 80 14.11 -0.35 6.86
C ARG A 80 13.74 -0.42 5.37
N LEU A 81 13.08 -1.50 4.94
CA LEU A 81 12.66 -1.69 3.55
C LEU A 81 11.54 -0.71 3.18
N PHE A 82 10.53 -0.55 4.05
CA PHE A 82 9.47 0.45 3.89
C PHE A 82 10.07 1.86 3.78
N PHE A 83 10.89 2.27 4.75
CA PHE A 83 11.47 3.61 4.77
C PHE A 83 12.49 3.88 3.66
N SER A 84 12.98 2.85 2.98
CA SER A 84 13.81 3.03 1.77
C SER A 84 13.09 3.80 0.66
N PHE A 85 11.75 3.84 0.67
CA PHE A 85 10.94 4.61 -0.28
C PHE A 85 10.83 6.09 0.04
N LYS A 86 11.27 6.55 1.22
CA LYS A 86 11.12 7.95 1.66
C LYS A 86 11.71 8.95 0.66
N SER A 87 12.87 8.66 0.10
CA SER A 87 13.51 9.52 -0.91
C SER A 87 12.74 9.54 -2.24
N LYS A 88 12.14 8.42 -2.65
CA LYS A 88 11.29 8.32 -3.85
C LYS A 88 9.96 9.06 -3.66
N PHE A 89 9.36 8.98 -2.48
CA PHE A 89 8.14 9.73 -2.13
C PHE A 89 8.39 11.23 -2.19
N LYS A 90 9.50 11.69 -1.59
CA LYS A 90 9.88 13.11 -1.63
C LYS A 90 10.02 13.65 -3.06
N LYS A 91 10.58 12.86 -3.99
CA LYS A 91 10.66 13.24 -5.42
C LYS A 91 9.31 13.39 -6.11
N LEU A 92 8.25 12.78 -5.57
CA LEU A 92 6.88 12.88 -6.07
C LEU A 92 6.04 13.88 -5.27
N ASN A 93 6.65 14.68 -4.40
CA ASN A 93 5.96 15.57 -3.45
C ASN A 93 4.98 14.85 -2.53
N LEU A 94 5.31 13.60 -2.16
CA LEU A 94 4.57 12.78 -1.21
C LEU A 94 5.34 12.66 0.11
N HIS A 95 4.61 12.31 1.16
CA HIS A 95 5.15 12.04 2.48
C HIS A 95 4.91 10.59 2.89
N LEU A 96 5.98 9.86 3.20
CA LEU A 96 5.91 8.51 3.74
C LEU A 96 6.01 8.58 5.26
N SER A 97 4.89 8.38 5.95
CA SER A 97 4.80 8.27 7.41
C SER A 97 4.60 6.82 7.84
N TYR A 98 4.64 6.60 9.15
CA TYR A 98 4.00 5.46 9.79
C TYR A 98 2.48 5.52 9.60
#